data_AF-A0A7Y3M6H9-F1
#
_entry.id   AF-A0A7Y3M6H9-F1
#
_cell.length_a   1.000
_cell.length_b   1.000
_cell.length_c   1.000
_cell.angle_alpha   90.00
_cell.angle_beta   90.00
_cell.angle_gamma   90.00
#
_symmetry.space_group_name_H-M   'P 1'
#
loop_
_entity.id
_entity.type
_entity.pdbx_description
1 polymer ?
#
loop_
_entity_poly.entity_id
_entity_poly.type
_entity_poly.pdbx_seq_one_letter_code
_entity_poly.pdbx_strand_id
1 'polypeptide(L)'
;MRDAPLGRQVAAAVSVWALGALGLFLPVSVFHGIDLTALVGKTARVALAASLLLGSVGVLRLAQDNREGGPLQHPETIAAAEWLNERSAPEDVLMAGREGVLHTLTGRRTVPFPVTSDPGVLYDVIGAHGIRYALILEHEPFPYFRPDEITRWKGFESAYPKAARTVHRGPGYRIVEFRTRRTTEGPQPSESRR
;
A
#
# COMPACT_ATOMS: atom_id res chain seq x y z
N MET A 1 -8.36 19.79 -1.89
CA MET A 1 -7.28 18.80 -2.06
C MET A 1 -6.04 19.60 -2.41
N ARG A 2 -5.19 19.91 -1.41
CA ARG A 2 -3.98 20.71 -1.62
C ARG A 2 -2.90 19.74 -2.05
N ASP A 3 -2.32 19.94 -3.22
CA ASP A 3 -1.09 19.29 -3.64
C ASP A 3 -0.05 19.53 -2.53
N ALA A 4 0.20 18.50 -1.72
CA ALA A 4 1.27 18.57 -0.73
C ALA A 4 2.55 18.75 -1.54
N PRO A 5 3.32 19.83 -1.34
CA PRO A 5 4.47 20.15 -2.18
C PRO A 5 5.63 19.21 -1.85
N LEU A 6 5.54 17.97 -2.35
CA LEU A 6 6.70 17.14 -2.68
C LEU A 6 7.68 17.95 -3.57
N GLY A 7 7.19 18.98 -4.28
CA GLY A 7 7.91 19.73 -5.30
C GLY A 7 8.97 20.74 -4.85
N ARG A 8 9.20 21.03 -3.55
CA ARG A 8 10.28 21.97 -3.16
C ARG A 8 11.48 21.29 -2.50
N GLN A 9 11.25 20.39 -1.56
CA GLN A 9 12.36 19.69 -0.88
C GLN A 9 13.02 18.66 -1.80
N VAL A 10 12.22 17.90 -2.56
CA VAL A 10 12.75 16.95 -3.56
C VAL A 10 13.45 17.70 -4.70
N ALA A 11 12.88 18.82 -5.17
CA ALA A 11 13.52 19.64 -6.20
C ALA A 11 14.84 20.26 -5.72
N ALA A 12 14.90 20.75 -4.47
CA ALA A 12 16.14 21.24 -3.88
C ALA A 12 17.19 20.12 -3.75
N ALA A 13 16.79 18.93 -3.29
CA ALA A 13 17.68 17.78 -3.20
C ALA A 13 18.23 17.37 -4.57
N VAL A 14 17.36 17.25 -5.58
CA VAL A 14 17.76 16.90 -6.96
C VAL A 14 18.67 17.98 -7.56
N SER A 15 18.40 19.26 -7.30
CA SER A 15 19.21 20.37 -7.81
C SER A 15 20.61 20.39 -7.20
N VAL A 16 20.72 20.10 -5.90
CA VAL A 16 22.02 19.96 -5.21
C VAL A 16 22.82 18.79 -5.78
N TRP A 17 22.17 17.64 -6.01
CA TRP A 17 22.82 16.48 -6.61
C TRP A 17 23.22 16.71 -8.08
N ALA A 18 22.38 17.37 -8.87
CA ALA A 18 22.67 17.70 -10.26
C ALA A 18 23.84 18.69 -10.38
N LEU A 19 23.89 19.72 -9.53
CA LEU A 19 25.01 20.67 -9.49
C LEU A 19 26.31 20.01 -9.01
N GLY A 20 26.23 19.13 -7.99
CA GLY A 20 27.38 18.35 -7.53
C GLY A 20 27.92 17.38 -8.59
N ALA A 21 27.04 16.75 -9.35
CA ALA A 21 27.42 15.89 -10.48
C ALA A 21 28.00 16.70 -11.65
N LEU A 22 27.45 17.88 -11.96
CA LEU A 22 27.97 18.75 -13.02
C LEU A 22 29.36 19.30 -12.67
N GLY A 23 29.60 19.61 -11.39
CA GLY A 23 30.89 20.04 -10.87
C GLY A 23 32.01 19.00 -10.99
N LEU A 24 31.67 17.71 -11.12
CA LEU A 24 32.64 16.63 -11.37
C LEU A 24 33.17 16.61 -12.81
N PHE A 25 32.48 17.22 -13.76
CA PHE A 25 32.82 17.16 -15.19
C PHE A 25 33.38 18.48 -15.75
N LEU A 26 33.34 19.57 -15.00
CA LEU A 26 33.92 20.83 -15.44
C LEU A 26 35.46 20.77 -15.32
N PRO A 27 36.21 20.93 -16.43
CA PRO A 27 37.66 20.94 -16.40
C PRO A 27 38.15 22.23 -15.75
N VAL A 28 38.51 22.17 -14.47
CA VAL A 28 39.15 23.29 -13.78
C VAL A 28 40.62 23.31 -14.20
N SER A 29 40.95 24.12 -15.21
CA SER A 29 42.34 24.33 -15.63
C SER A 29 43.12 25.02 -14.51
N VAL A 30 44.19 24.35 -14.09
CA VAL A 30 45.01 24.60 -12.90
C VAL A 30 45.78 25.92 -13.00
N PHE A 31 45.57 26.82 -12.03
CA PHE A 31 46.58 27.79 -11.62
C PHE A 31 47.34 27.18 -10.43
N HIS A 32 48.67 27.09 -10.51
CA HIS A 32 49.62 26.77 -9.43
C HIS A 32 49.78 25.30 -8.95
N GLY A 33 50.17 24.37 -9.83
CA GLY A 33 50.96 23.18 -9.46
C GLY A 33 50.33 22.12 -8.52
N ILE A 34 49.11 22.34 -8.05
CA ILE A 34 48.32 21.36 -7.30
C ILE A 34 47.38 20.67 -8.29
N ASP A 35 47.40 19.34 -8.31
CA ASP A 35 46.45 18.55 -9.08
C ASP A 35 45.04 18.64 -8.45
N LEU A 36 44.32 19.71 -8.80
CA LEU A 36 42.95 19.97 -8.36
C LEU A 36 42.00 18.83 -8.75
N THR A 37 42.25 18.12 -9.85
CA THR A 37 41.39 17.01 -10.29
C THR A 37 41.45 15.84 -9.32
N ALA A 38 42.64 15.54 -8.79
CA ALA A 38 42.83 14.53 -7.76
C ALA A 38 42.16 14.92 -6.42
N LEU A 39 42.20 16.20 -6.05
CA LEU A 39 41.57 16.70 -4.81
C LEU A 39 40.04 16.73 -4.91
N VAL A 40 39.50 17.22 -6.03
CA VAL A 40 38.05 17.22 -6.32
C VAL A 40 37.51 15.79 -6.39
N GLY A 41 38.23 14.87 -7.04
CA GLY A 41 37.83 13.47 -7.09
C GLY A 41 37.79 12.80 -5.70
N LYS A 42 38.76 13.08 -4.83
CA LYS A 42 38.76 12.57 -3.45
C LYS A 42 37.61 13.13 -2.62
N THR A 43 37.40 14.45 -2.66
CA THR A 43 36.34 15.11 -1.90
C THR A 43 34.95 14.67 -2.34
N ALA A 44 34.71 14.54 -3.65
CA ALA A 44 33.45 14.05 -4.17
C ALA A 44 33.15 12.59 -3.76
N ARG A 45 34.15 11.70 -3.77
CA ARG A 45 33.99 10.32 -3.29
C ARG A 45 33.64 10.27 -1.80
N VAL A 46 34.27 11.11 -0.99
CA VAL A 46 33.96 11.22 0.45
C VAL A 46 32.54 11.74 0.66
N ALA A 47 32.11 12.77 -0.07
CA ALA A 47 30.76 13.31 0.01
C ALA A 47 29.69 12.29 -0.40
N LEU A 48 29.95 11.53 -1.48
CA LEU A 48 29.07 10.45 -1.92
C LEU A 48 28.98 9.34 -0.88
N ALA A 49 30.13 8.88 -0.35
CA ALA A 49 30.16 7.85 0.68
C ALA A 49 29.43 8.30 1.96
N ALA A 50 29.65 9.53 2.41
CA ALA A 50 28.95 10.11 3.56
C ALA A 50 27.43 10.16 3.32
N SER A 51 27.00 10.53 2.11
CA SER A 51 25.58 10.60 1.76
C SER A 51 24.91 9.22 1.72
N LEU A 52 25.59 8.22 1.17
CA LEU A 52 25.13 6.84 1.18
C LEU A 52 25.02 6.30 2.61
N LEU A 53 26.00 6.60 3.47
CA LEU A 53 25.97 6.21 4.88
C LEU A 53 24.81 6.88 5.64
N LEU A 54 24.64 8.19 5.49
CA LEU A 54 23.53 8.93 6.11
C LEU A 54 22.17 8.43 5.62
N GLY A 55 22.03 8.20 4.31
CA GLY A 55 20.82 7.61 3.74
C GLY A 55 20.53 6.22 4.31
N SER A 56 21.54 5.37 4.42
CA SER A 56 21.42 4.02 4.97
C SER A 56 20.99 4.03 6.44
N VAL A 57 21.56 4.94 7.25
CA VAL A 57 21.16 5.13 8.65
C VAL A 57 19.70 5.60 8.74
N GLY A 58 19.26 6.49 7.86
CA GLY A 58 17.85 6.92 7.80
C GLY A 58 16.89 5.77 7.49
N VAL A 59 17.22 4.92 6.52
CA VAL A 59 16.44 3.73 6.18
C VAL A 59 16.41 2.73 7.34
N LEU A 60 17.55 2.49 8.00
CA LEU A 60 17.61 1.60 9.16
C LEU A 60 16.75 2.09 10.33
N ARG A 61 16.76 3.41 10.60
CA ARG A 61 15.88 4.00 11.62
C ARG A 61 14.41 3.83 11.28
N LEU A 62 14.02 4.14 10.03
CA LEU A 62 12.64 3.92 9.59
C LEU A 62 12.23 2.45 9.69
N ALA A 63 13.13 1.52 9.38
CA ALA A 63 12.89 0.09 9.54
C ALA A 63 12.75 -0.32 11.01
N GLN A 64 13.52 0.28 11.92
CA GLN A 64 13.42 0.06 13.35
C GLN A 64 12.13 0.65 13.93
N ASP A 65 11.77 1.88 13.55
CA ASP A 65 10.50 2.51 13.93
C ASP A 65 9.31 1.66 13.43
N ASN A 66 9.40 1.11 12.22
CA ASN A 66 8.42 0.18 11.67
C ASN A 66 8.29 -1.13 12.47
N ARG A 67 9.35 -1.55 13.18
CA ARG A 67 9.30 -2.69 14.11
C ARG A 67 8.72 -2.30 15.47
N GLU A 68 9.10 -1.14 16.01
CA GLU A 68 8.78 -0.73 17.38
C GLU A 68 7.39 -0.08 17.54
N GLY A 69 6.80 0.44 16.46
CA GLY A 69 5.54 1.18 16.56
C GLY A 69 4.89 1.60 15.24
N GLY A 70 5.52 1.27 14.11
CA GLY A 70 5.16 1.90 12.84
C GLY A 70 3.86 1.38 12.22
N PRO A 71 3.52 1.81 10.99
CA PRO A 71 2.22 1.62 10.34
C PRO A 71 1.74 0.16 10.20
N LEU A 72 2.60 -0.82 10.48
CA LEU A 72 2.28 -2.25 10.57
C LEU A 72 1.64 -2.66 11.91
N GLN A 73 1.77 -1.86 12.97
CA GLN A 73 1.12 -2.09 14.26
C GLN A 73 -0.32 -1.60 14.25
N HIS A 74 -1.14 -2.22 13.41
CA HIS A 74 -2.59 -2.03 13.45
C HIS A 74 -3.20 -3.26 14.13
N PRO A 75 -3.46 -3.22 15.46
CA PRO A 75 -3.83 -4.41 16.22
C PRO A 75 -5.06 -5.12 15.65
N GLU A 76 -6.00 -4.38 15.08
CA GLU A 76 -7.17 -4.90 14.39
C GLU A 76 -6.81 -5.69 13.12
N THR A 77 -5.83 -5.22 12.35
CA THR A 77 -5.36 -5.92 11.13
C THR A 77 -4.55 -7.16 11.51
N ILE A 78 -3.76 -7.10 12.58
CA ILE A 78 -3.01 -8.25 13.12
C ILE A 78 -3.98 -9.34 13.59
N ALA A 79 -4.94 -8.99 14.45
CA ALA A 79 -5.92 -9.94 14.95
C ALA A 79 -6.81 -10.52 13.83
N ALA A 80 -7.15 -9.71 12.82
CA ALA A 80 -7.85 -10.20 11.64
C ALA A 80 -7.00 -11.17 10.80
N ALA A 81 -5.71 -10.87 10.62
CA ALA A 81 -4.79 -11.73 9.89
C ALA A 81 -4.61 -13.09 10.57
N GLU A 82 -4.46 -13.11 11.90
CA GLU A 82 -4.42 -14.34 12.71
C GLU A 82 -5.67 -15.18 12.49
N TRP A 83 -6.85 -14.58 12.65
CA TRP A 83 -8.12 -15.28 12.40
C TRP A 83 -8.20 -15.85 10.98
N LEU A 84 -7.82 -15.07 9.97
CA LEU A 84 -7.86 -15.52 8.58
C LEU A 84 -6.87 -16.67 8.36
N ASN A 85 -5.66 -16.63 8.92
CA ASN A 85 -4.68 -17.71 8.77
C ASN A 85 -5.16 -19.03 9.40
N GLU A 86 -5.97 -18.96 10.45
CA GLU A 86 -6.55 -20.14 11.10
C GLU A 86 -7.82 -20.68 10.43
N ARG A 87 -8.61 -19.81 9.77
CA ARG A 87 -10.01 -20.11 9.42
C ARG A 87 -10.33 -20.02 7.92
N SER A 88 -9.37 -19.71 7.07
CA SER A 88 -9.57 -19.61 5.62
C SER A 88 -8.43 -20.27 4.85
N ALA A 89 -8.64 -20.51 3.55
CA ALA A 89 -7.67 -21.20 2.72
C ALA A 89 -6.51 -20.25 2.32
N PRO A 90 -5.28 -20.76 2.13
CA PRO A 90 -4.15 -19.94 1.70
C PRO A 90 -4.31 -19.38 0.28
N GLU A 91 -5.19 -19.94 -0.54
CA GLU A 91 -5.53 -19.46 -1.88
C GLU A 91 -6.63 -18.39 -1.91
N ASP A 92 -7.30 -18.14 -0.77
CA ASP A 92 -8.39 -17.17 -0.71
C ASP A 92 -7.89 -15.75 -0.98
N VAL A 93 -8.58 -15.05 -1.89
CA VAL A 93 -8.31 -13.64 -2.19
C VAL A 93 -9.00 -12.76 -1.16
N LEU A 94 -8.22 -11.84 -0.58
CA LEU A 94 -8.63 -10.94 0.49
C LEU A 94 -8.90 -9.53 -0.05
N MET A 95 -9.68 -8.75 0.67
CA MET A 95 -9.84 -7.30 0.46
C MET A 95 -9.69 -6.54 1.77
N ALA A 96 -9.00 -5.40 1.75
CA ALA A 96 -8.86 -4.54 2.93
C ALA A 96 -8.51 -3.10 2.53
N GLY A 97 -8.84 -2.11 3.37
CA GLY A 97 -8.32 -0.75 3.20
C GLY A 97 -6.83 -0.60 3.51
N ARG A 98 -6.23 -1.60 4.18
CA ARG A 98 -4.80 -1.71 4.48
C ARG A 98 -4.20 -2.94 3.82
N GLU A 99 -4.38 -3.05 2.50
CA GLU A 99 -4.04 -4.25 1.72
C GLU A 99 -2.57 -4.65 1.86
N GLY A 100 -1.64 -3.70 1.89
CA GLY A 100 -0.21 -4.00 2.04
C GLY A 100 0.13 -4.64 3.39
N VAL A 101 -0.52 -4.20 4.47
CA VAL A 101 -0.32 -4.76 5.82
C VAL A 101 -0.90 -6.17 5.87
N LEU A 102 -2.14 -6.34 5.42
CA LEU A 102 -2.81 -7.64 5.44
C LEU A 102 -2.10 -8.65 4.52
N HIS A 103 -1.63 -8.23 3.34
CA HIS A 103 -0.80 -9.05 2.46
C HIS A 103 0.47 -9.52 3.16
N THR A 104 1.19 -8.61 3.82
CA THR A 104 2.43 -8.93 4.53
C THR A 104 2.20 -9.95 5.65
N LEU A 105 1.10 -9.80 6.40
CA LEU A 105 0.78 -10.68 7.55
C LEU A 105 0.23 -12.06 7.14
N THR A 106 -0.40 -12.15 5.98
CA THR A 106 -1.11 -13.37 5.56
C THR A 106 -0.44 -14.11 4.40
N GLY A 107 0.47 -13.46 3.68
CA GLY A 107 1.07 -13.98 2.44
C GLY A 107 0.11 -14.12 1.27
N ARG A 108 -1.15 -13.64 1.41
CA ARG A 108 -2.22 -13.86 0.43
C ARG A 108 -2.41 -12.70 -0.52
N ARG A 109 -2.98 -12.98 -1.69
CA ARG A 109 -3.39 -11.92 -2.62
C ARG A 109 -4.44 -11.04 -1.94
N THR A 110 -4.11 -9.77 -1.74
CA THR A 110 -5.02 -8.79 -1.14
C THR A 110 -5.30 -7.66 -2.14
N VAL A 111 -6.59 -7.41 -2.37
CA VAL A 111 -7.09 -6.34 -3.23
C VAL A 111 -7.44 -5.12 -2.36
N PRO A 112 -7.08 -3.89 -2.75
CA PRO A 112 -7.46 -2.70 -1.98
C PRO A 112 -8.97 -2.54 -1.93
N PHE A 113 -9.51 -2.14 -0.77
CA PHE A 113 -10.93 -1.86 -0.59
C PHE A 113 -11.31 -0.55 -1.32
N PRO A 114 -12.11 -0.60 -2.41
CA PRO A 114 -12.38 0.55 -3.28
C PRO A 114 -12.90 1.78 -2.54
N VAL A 115 -12.25 2.93 -2.76
CA VAL A 115 -12.67 4.23 -2.20
C VAL A 115 -13.80 4.83 -3.03
N THR A 116 -14.98 4.25 -2.90
CA THR A 116 -16.20 4.66 -3.61
C THR A 116 -17.42 4.57 -2.69
N SER A 117 -18.39 5.45 -2.90
CA SER A 117 -19.72 5.36 -2.28
C SER A 117 -20.68 4.48 -3.08
N ASP A 118 -20.32 4.12 -4.31
CA ASP A 118 -21.15 3.30 -5.19
C ASP A 118 -20.99 1.81 -4.85
N PRO A 119 -22.03 1.15 -4.32
CA PRO A 119 -21.96 -0.26 -3.96
C PRO A 119 -21.84 -1.17 -5.18
N GLY A 120 -22.27 -0.75 -6.38
CA GLY A 120 -22.15 -1.52 -7.61
C GLY A 120 -20.70 -1.73 -8.02
N VAL A 121 -19.88 -0.69 -7.92
CA VAL A 121 -18.42 -0.78 -8.15
C VAL A 121 -17.77 -1.77 -7.21
N LEU A 122 -18.17 -1.78 -5.93
CA LEU A 122 -17.65 -2.75 -4.97
C LEU A 122 -18.05 -4.19 -5.34
N TYR A 123 -19.31 -4.39 -5.75
CA TYR A 123 -19.82 -5.68 -6.23
C TYR A 123 -19.03 -6.22 -7.43
N ASP A 124 -18.76 -5.37 -8.41
CA ASP A 124 -18.01 -5.72 -9.61
C ASP A 124 -16.56 -6.10 -9.28
N VAL A 125 -15.90 -5.35 -8.39
CA VAL A 125 -14.54 -5.67 -7.93
C VAL A 125 -14.50 -7.01 -7.20
N ILE A 126 -15.47 -7.29 -6.32
CA ILE A 126 -15.58 -8.59 -5.62
C ILE A 126 -15.66 -9.74 -6.63
N GLY A 127 -16.53 -9.60 -7.64
CA GLY A 127 -16.71 -10.61 -8.68
C GLY A 127 -15.47 -10.78 -9.56
N ALA A 128 -14.93 -9.67 -10.10
CA ALA A 128 -13.81 -9.68 -11.03
C ALA A 128 -12.53 -10.26 -10.44
N HIS A 129 -12.30 -10.06 -9.13
CA HIS A 129 -11.11 -10.56 -8.45
C HIS A 129 -11.32 -11.86 -7.67
N GLY A 130 -12.54 -12.42 -7.65
CA GLY A 130 -12.85 -13.65 -6.92
C GLY A 130 -12.65 -13.51 -5.41
N ILE A 131 -12.99 -12.34 -4.86
CA ILE A 131 -12.69 -12.00 -3.46
C ILE A 131 -13.55 -12.86 -2.54
N ARG A 132 -12.89 -13.56 -1.62
CA ARG A 132 -13.56 -14.46 -0.66
C ARG A 132 -13.86 -13.75 0.65
N TYR A 133 -12.90 -13.00 1.18
CA TYR A 133 -13.04 -12.29 2.44
C TYR A 133 -12.70 -10.81 2.29
N ALA A 134 -13.40 -9.93 3.02
CA ALA A 134 -12.92 -8.59 3.28
C ALA A 134 -12.73 -8.35 4.78
N LEU A 135 -11.66 -7.65 5.14
CA LEU A 135 -11.48 -7.01 6.43
C LEU A 135 -12.10 -5.61 6.34
N ILE A 136 -13.05 -5.33 7.23
CA ILE A 136 -13.67 -4.01 7.36
C ILE A 136 -13.25 -3.41 8.70
N LEU A 137 -12.55 -2.29 8.67
CA LEU A 137 -12.25 -1.51 9.87
C LEU A 137 -13.47 -0.69 10.29
N GLU A 138 -13.93 -0.89 11.53
CA GLU A 138 -15.11 -0.20 12.07
C GLU A 138 -14.78 1.18 12.63
N HIS A 139 -13.56 1.36 13.13
CA HIS A 139 -13.07 2.62 13.66
C HIS A 139 -11.68 2.88 13.10
N GLU A 140 -11.56 3.97 12.35
CA GLU A 140 -10.27 4.54 12.01
C GLU A 140 -10.23 5.95 12.61
N PRO A 141 -9.31 6.25 13.55
CA PRO A 141 -9.33 7.51 14.29
C PRO A 141 -9.11 8.73 13.39
N PHE A 142 -8.43 8.55 12.26
CA PHE A 142 -8.17 9.58 11.27
C PHE A 142 -8.36 9.01 9.86
N PRO A 143 -9.61 8.81 9.41
CA PRO A 143 -9.86 8.21 8.11
C PRO A 143 -9.39 9.17 7.03
N TYR A 144 -8.40 8.74 6.25
CA TYR A 144 -7.85 9.53 5.15
C TYR A 144 -8.89 9.74 4.05
N PHE A 145 -9.75 8.73 3.83
CA PHE A 145 -10.79 8.72 2.81
C PHE A 145 -12.18 8.94 3.39
N ARG A 146 -13.03 9.66 2.65
CA ARG A 146 -14.46 9.82 2.94
C ARG A 146 -15.31 9.38 1.73
N PRO A 147 -16.40 8.62 1.92
CA PRO A 147 -16.85 8.04 3.19
C PRO A 147 -15.86 7.02 3.77
N ASP A 148 -15.87 6.86 5.10
CA ASP A 148 -15.02 5.87 5.78
C ASP A 148 -15.38 4.44 5.36
N GLU A 149 -14.52 3.48 5.70
CA GLU A 149 -14.68 2.08 5.28
C GLU A 149 -15.97 1.46 5.77
N ILE A 150 -16.35 1.69 7.03
CA ILE A 150 -17.59 1.16 7.58
C ILE A 150 -18.84 1.77 6.93
N THR A 151 -18.81 3.04 6.53
CA THR A 151 -19.91 3.70 5.82
C THR A 151 -20.05 3.14 4.41
N ARG A 152 -18.93 2.93 3.69
CA ARG A 152 -18.93 2.26 2.38
C ARG A 152 -19.48 0.84 2.48
N TRP A 153 -19.04 0.08 3.48
CA TRP A 153 -19.54 -1.26 3.77
C TRP A 153 -21.05 -1.26 4.02
N LYS A 154 -21.57 -0.35 4.86
CA LYS A 154 -23.01 -0.25 5.13
C LYS A 154 -23.83 0.03 3.87
N GLY A 155 -23.32 0.87 2.97
CA GLY A 155 -23.94 1.12 1.66
C GLY A 155 -24.04 -0.15 0.82
N PHE A 156 -22.95 -0.93 0.78
CA PHE A 156 -22.93 -2.23 0.10
C PHE A 156 -23.86 -3.27 0.72
N GLU A 157 -23.82 -3.42 2.05
CA GLU A 157 -24.68 -4.36 2.79
C GLU A 157 -26.17 -4.04 2.58
N SER A 158 -26.54 -2.76 2.53
CA SER A 158 -27.91 -2.33 2.24
C SER A 158 -28.32 -2.62 0.80
N ALA A 159 -27.42 -2.46 -0.17
CA ALA A 159 -27.72 -2.70 -1.58
C ALA A 159 -27.75 -4.20 -1.94
N TYR A 160 -26.91 -5.01 -1.28
CA TYR A 160 -26.72 -6.43 -1.57
C TYR A 160 -26.76 -7.31 -0.30
N PRO A 161 -27.89 -7.37 0.43
CA PRO A 161 -27.97 -7.98 1.76
C PRO A 161 -27.71 -9.50 1.82
N LYS A 162 -27.69 -10.18 0.66
CA LYS A 162 -27.41 -11.62 0.55
C LYS A 162 -26.04 -11.93 -0.05
N ALA A 163 -25.30 -10.92 -0.51
CA ALA A 163 -24.02 -11.12 -1.19
C ALA A 163 -22.88 -11.47 -0.22
N ALA A 164 -23.01 -11.07 1.03
CA ALA A 164 -21.99 -11.27 2.04
C ALA A 164 -22.60 -11.62 3.40
N ARG A 165 -21.77 -12.16 4.29
CA ARG A 165 -22.11 -12.34 5.71
C ARG A 165 -20.91 -12.00 6.58
N THR A 166 -21.15 -11.40 7.74
CA THR A 166 -20.10 -11.26 8.75
C THR A 166 -19.82 -12.64 9.34
N VAL A 167 -18.55 -13.08 9.29
CA VAL A 167 -18.11 -14.38 9.82
C VAL A 167 -17.33 -14.23 11.12
N HIS A 168 -16.77 -13.05 11.37
CA HIS A 168 -16.07 -12.73 12.62
C HIS A 168 -16.16 -11.24 12.92
N ARG A 169 -16.19 -10.91 14.21
CA ARG A 169 -16.13 -9.53 14.72
C ARG A 169 -15.13 -9.49 15.86
N GLY A 170 -14.17 -8.58 15.76
CA GLY A 170 -13.24 -8.26 16.84
C GLY A 170 -13.40 -6.81 17.32
N PRO A 171 -12.55 -6.35 18.25
CA PRO A 171 -12.55 -4.97 18.70
C PRO A 171 -12.15 -4.04 17.54
N GLY A 172 -13.09 -3.24 17.02
CA GLY A 172 -12.81 -2.25 15.97
C GLY A 172 -12.73 -2.79 14.55
N TYR A 173 -13.02 -4.07 14.31
CA TYR A 173 -13.04 -4.65 12.96
C TYR A 173 -14.05 -5.80 12.81
N ARG A 174 -14.36 -6.13 11.56
CA ARG A 174 -15.09 -7.35 11.19
C ARG A 174 -14.51 -7.99 9.96
N ILE A 175 -14.70 -9.30 9.85
CA ILE A 175 -14.37 -10.07 8.66
C ILE A 175 -15.68 -10.49 8.02
N VAL A 176 -15.81 -10.17 6.74
CA VAL A 176 -16.98 -10.49 5.93
C VAL A 176 -16.59 -11.51 4.87
N GLU A 177 -17.42 -12.52 4.69
CA GLU A 177 -17.27 -13.54 3.67
C GLU A 177 -18.26 -13.28 2.54
N PHE A 178 -17.76 -13.23 1.31
CA PHE A 178 -18.59 -13.11 0.12
C PHE A 178 -19.07 -14.47 -0.35
N ARG A 179 -20.35 -14.53 -0.71
CA ARG A 179 -20.92 -15.69 -1.39
C ARG A 179 -20.54 -15.60 -2.86
N THR A 180 -19.34 -16.06 -3.20
CA THR A 180 -18.98 -16.28 -4.60
C THR A 180 -20.02 -17.24 -5.18
N ARG A 181 -20.72 -16.84 -6.24
CA ARG A 181 -21.43 -17.83 -7.07
C ARG A 181 -20.34 -18.78 -7.54
N ARG A 182 -20.35 -20.04 -7.09
CA ARG A 182 -19.55 -21.05 -7.77
C ARG A 182 -20.02 -21.00 -9.22
N THR A 183 -19.12 -20.62 -10.11
CA THR A 183 -19.29 -20.73 -11.55
C THR A 183 -19.29 -22.22 -11.89
N THR A 184 -20.33 -22.94 -11.47
CA THR A 184 -20.62 -24.31 -11.89
C THR A 184 -21.75 -24.36 -12.90
N GLU A 185 -22.33 -23.22 -13.27
CA GLU A 185 -23.11 -23.07 -14.49
C GLU A 185 -22.18 -22.46 -15.54
N GLY A 186 -21.59 -23.33 -16.37
CA GLY A 186 -21.00 -22.91 -17.63
C GLY A 186 -22.04 -22.17 -18.47
N PRO A 187 -21.60 -21.33 -19.43
CA PRO A 187 -22.52 -20.59 -20.28
C PRO A 187 -23.50 -21.57 -20.93
N GLN A 188 -24.78 -21.45 -20.58
CA GLN A 188 -25.83 -22.17 -21.27
C GLN A 188 -25.74 -21.72 -22.73
N PRO A 189 -25.40 -22.59 -23.69
CA PRO A 189 -25.27 -22.21 -25.08
C PRO A 189 -26.61 -21.60 -25.47
N SER A 190 -26.55 -20.33 -25.90
CA SER A 190 -27.69 -19.61 -26.43
C SER A 190 -28.31 -20.50 -27.51
N GLU A 191 -29.44 -21.13 -27.21
CA GLU A 191 -30.27 -21.76 -28.21
C GLU A 191 -30.59 -20.67 -29.23
N SER A 192 -29.96 -20.80 -30.40
CA SER A 192 -30.23 -19.97 -31.55
C SER A 192 -31.72 -20.10 -31.84
N ARG A 193 -32.48 -19.04 -31.58
CA ARG A 193 -33.84 -18.93 -32.10
C ARG A 193 -33.75 -19.01 -33.62
N ARG A 194 -34.31 -20.10 -34.14
CA ARG A 194 -34.71 -20.23 -35.54
C ARG A 194 -35.90 -19.33 -35.82
#